data_AF-K2FPE9-F1
#
_entry.id   AF-K2FPE9-F1
#
_cell.length_a   1.000
_cell.length_b   1.000
_cell.length_c   1.000
_cell.angle_alpha   90.00
_cell.angle_beta   90.00
_cell.angle_gamma   90.00
#
_symmetry.space_group_name_H-M   'P 1'
#
loop_
_entity.id
_entity.type
_entity.pdbx_description
1 polymer ?
#
loop_
_entity_poly.entity_id
_entity_poly.type
_entity_poly.pdbx_seq_one_letter_code
_entity_poly.pdbx_strand_id
1 'polypeptide(L)' 'MEKIKVEQHGFTAFSWFAGWLFTIGFLQLDFFWQGVWAILLWPYYIGIAVSAMGQAK' A
#
# COMPACT_ATOMS: atom_id res chain seq x y z
N MET A 1 31.52 -14.13 13.23
CA MET A 1 30.67 -13.69 12.11
C MET A 1 29.26 -13.51 12.66
N GLU A 2 28.79 -12.27 12.80
CA GLU A 2 27.38 -12.03 13.10
C GLU A 2 26.54 -12.52 11.92
N LYS A 3 25.68 -13.49 12.19
CA LYS A 3 24.81 -14.10 11.21
C LYS A 3 23.68 -13.11 10.95
N ILE A 4 23.83 -12.22 9.96
CA ILE A 4 22.76 -11.28 9.58
C ILE A 4 21.54 -12.12 9.20
N LYS A 5 20.55 -12.13 10.09
CA LYS A 5 19.27 -12.78 9.85
C LYS A 5 18.51 -11.89 8.88
N VAL A 6 18.51 -12.29 7.60
CA VAL A 6 17.68 -11.63 6.58
C VAL A 6 16.23 -11.96 6.91
N GLU A 7 15.56 -11.07 7.63
CA GLU A 7 14.13 -11.19 7.87
C GLU A 7 13.39 -10.87 6.57
N GLN A 8 12.68 -11.87 6.07
CA GLN A 8 12.05 -11.82 4.76
C GLN A 8 10.75 -11.01 4.86
N HIS A 9 10.82 -9.70 4.60
CA HIS A 9 9.65 -8.80 4.52
C HIS A 9 8.70 -9.11 3.34
N GLY A 10 8.83 -10.26 2.69
CA GLY A 10 8.00 -10.68 1.57
C GLY A 10 6.52 -10.76 1.93
N PHE A 11 6.20 -11.12 3.18
CA PHE A 11 4.81 -11.12 3.65
C PHE A 11 4.20 -9.71 3.68
N THR A 12 4.95 -8.72 4.18
CA THR A 12 4.51 -7.32 4.21
C THR A 12 4.30 -6.76 2.80
N ALA A 13 5.23 -7.05 1.88
CA ALA A 13 5.12 -6.62 0.48
C ALA A 13 3.91 -7.27 -0.21
N PHE A 14 3.68 -8.56 0.03
CA PHE A 14 2.55 -9.28 -0.55
C PHE A 14 1.22 -8.79 0.01
N SER A 15 1.10 -8.61 1.33
CA SER A 15 -0.12 -8.06 1.94
C SER A 15 -0.44 -6.65 1.44
N TRP A 16 0.58 -5.81 1.26
CA TRP A 16 0.43 -4.47 0.70
C TRP A 16 -0.08 -4.52 -0.75
N PHE A 17 0.53 -5.35 -1.59
CA PHE A 17 0.13 -5.52 -2.98
C PHE A 17 -1.27 -6.13 -3.12
N ALA A 18 -1.58 -7.16 -2.34
CA ALA A 18 -2.90 -7.80 -2.30
C ALA A 18 -3.98 -6.82 -1.84
N GLY A 19 -3.68 -5.98 -0.85
CA GLY A 19 -4.55 -4.90 -0.41
C GLY A 19 -4.89 -3.94 -1.57
N TRP A 20 -3.89 -3.50 -2.32
CA TRP A 20 -4.14 -2.62 -3.48
C TRP A 20 -5.02 -3.27 -4.55
N LEU A 21 -4.69 -4.50 -4.97
CA LEU A 21 -5.50 -5.23 -5.97
C LEU A 21 -6.94 -5.42 -5.51
N PHE A 22 -7.14 -5.76 -4.23
CA PHE A 22 -8.47 -5.88 -3.65
C PHE A 22 -9.23 -4.55 -3.72
N THR A 23 -8.58 -3.43 -3.37
CA THR A 23 -9.23 -2.12 -3.34
C THR A 23 -9.62 -1.64 -4.75
N ILE A 24 -8.81 -1.93 -5.78
CA ILE A 24 -9.14 -1.65 -7.19
C ILE A 24 -10.38 -2.43 -7.61
N GLY A 25 -10.42 -3.74 -7.31
CA GLY A 25 -11.57 -4.60 -7.60
C GLY A 25 -12.83 -4.20 -6.83
N PHE A 26 -12.67 -3.78 -5.57
CA PHE A 26 -13.76 -3.31 -4.72
C PHE A 26 -14.38 -2.00 -5.24
N LEU A 27 -13.58 -1.06 -5.75
CA LEU A 27 -14.07 0.22 -6.29
C LEU A 27 -14.60 0.12 -7.72
N GLN A 28 -14.46 -1.04 -8.38
CA GLN A 28 -14.84 -1.24 -9.79
C GLN A 28 -14.29 -0.16 -10.73
N LEU A 29 -13.08 0.34 -10.45
CA LEU A 29 -12.43 1.38 -11.26
C LEU A 29 -12.28 0.89 -12.71
N ASP A 30 -12.54 1.78 -13.67
CA ASP A 30 -12.48 1.43 -15.09
C ASP A 30 -11.10 0.83 -15.43
N PHE A 31 -11.16 -0.38 -15.99
CA PHE A 31 -10.22 -1.50 -15.81
C PHE A 31 -8.72 -1.29 -16.07
N PHE A 32 -8.29 -0.19 -16.69
CA PHE A 32 -6.90 -0.05 -17.13
C PHE A 32 -6.22 1.24 -16.70
N TRP A 33 -6.87 2.39 -16.86
CA TRP A 33 -6.22 3.68 -16.57
C TRP A 33 -6.43 4.10 -15.12
N GLN A 34 -7.66 3.98 -14.62
CA GLN A 34 -7.99 4.42 -13.26
C GLN A 34 -7.31 3.55 -12.20
N GLY A 35 -7.16 2.24 -12.43
CA GLY A 35 -6.43 1.34 -11.52
C GLY A 35 -4.93 1.67 -11.39
N VAL A 36 -4.27 2.07 -12.48
CA VAL A 36 -2.84 2.47 -12.46
C VAL A 36 -2.66 3.77 -11.68
N TRP A 37 -3.52 4.77 -11.94
CA TRP A 37 -3.52 6.01 -11.17
C TRP A 37 -3.82 5.77 -9.70
N ALA A 38 -4.73 4.85 -9.39
CA ALA A 38 -5.02 4.46 -8.03
C ALA A 38 -3.76 3.93 -7.35
N ILE A 39 -3.07 2.92 -7.88
CA ILE A 39 -1.84 2.35 -7.26
C ILE A 39 -0.76 3.42 -6.97
N LEU A 40 -0.62 4.44 -7.82
CA LEU A 40 0.34 5.54 -7.59
C LEU A 40 -0.13 6.54 -6.52
N LEU A 41 -1.41 6.93 -6.54
CA LEU A 41 -1.95 7.98 -5.67
C LEU A 41 -2.22 7.48 -4.24
N TRP A 42 -2.61 6.23 -4.11
CA TRP A 42 -3.10 5.68 -2.85
C TRP A 42 -2.05 5.64 -1.72
N PRO A 43 -0.77 5.25 -1.94
CA PRO A 43 0.27 5.33 -0.92
C PRO A 43 0.46 6.76 -0.40
N TYR A 44 0.36 7.75 -1.28
CA TYR A 44 0.46 9.16 -0.93
C TYR A 44 -0.70 9.61 -0.03
N TYR A 45 -1.94 9.29 -0.40
CA TYR A 45 -3.11 9.64 0.42
C TYR A 45 -3.14 8.89 1.76
N ILE A 46 -2.72 7.61 1.81
CA ILE A 46 -2.56 6.90 3.08
C ILE A 46 -1.50 7.59 3.95
N GLY A 47 -0.37 8.00 3.38
CA GLY A 47 0.66 8.75 4.10
C GLY A 47 0.13 10.07 4.69
N ILE A 48 -0.67 10.82 3.93
CA ILE A 48 -1.34 12.02 4.42
C ILE A 48 -2.30 11.68 5.57
N ALA A 49 -3.15 10.68 5.40
CA ALA A 49 -4.12 10.29 6.42
C ALA A 49 -3.44 9.85 7.72
N VAL A 50 -2.37 9.05 7.62
CA VAL A 50 -1.55 8.61 8.75
C VAL A 50 -0.85 9.80 9.42
N SER A 51 -0.29 10.72 8.64
CA SER A 51 0.33 11.94 9.16
C SER A 51 -0.70 12.83 9.88
N ALA A 52 -1.89 12.99 9.30
CA ALA A 52 -2.97 13.76 9.91
C ALA A 52 -3.43 13.15 11.25
N MET A 53 -3.52 11.82 11.34
CA MET A 53 -3.82 11.14 12.61
C MET A 53 -2.73 11.35 13.66
N GLY A 54 -1.45 11.43 13.26
CA GLY A 54 -0.33 11.69 14.18
C GLY A 54 -0.29 13.13 14.73
N GLN A 55 -0.90 14.09 14.01
CA GLN A 55 -0.97 15.50 14.39
C GLN A 55 -2.11 15.80 15.39
N ALA A 56 -3.03 14.85 15.61
CA ALA A 56 -4.13 14.98 16.56
C ALA A 56 -3.71 14.70 18.03
N LYS A 57 -2.43 14.85 18.35
CA LYS A 57 -1.85 14.63 19.68
C LYS A 57 -1.39 15.92 20.31
#